data_AF-A0A3A4P3F2-F1
#
_entry.id   AF-A0A3A4P3F2-F1
#
_cell.length_a   1.000
_cell.length_b   1.000
_cell.length_c   1.000
_cell.angle_alpha   90.00
_cell.angle_beta   90.00
_cell.angle_gamma   90.00
#
_symmetry.space_group_name_H-M   'P 1'
#
loop_
_entity.id
_entity.type
_entity.pdbx_description
1 polymer ?
#
loop_
_entity_poly.entity_id
_entity_poly.type
_entity_poly.pdbx_seq_one_letter_code
_entity_poly.pdbx_strand_id
1 'polypeptide(L)'
;MKTVLRFALVSLLVVAVGPVFAQLAPVKQYECHKVAGAPPVIDGNYTEAEWAGSQWTGDFYGLRHSANNASYRGKVVDEQWRWRALWDDDCFYFLIEAGLRYLNPNGVLYSGDLVNPLTADDTGFAGWGTGRNVDFEVFIEPDWQEGDGFNDMEGNSPAYQLCYFPLKEDRTGDTIWAQSNFGIRGAEGPPFFNTGNVGGTYRLPGGWNPICDAAQAAAAGVKPFLLAAQPHFAPAGSQFEAFPVLEIAFPYSQFGFAALPDLDSMDQLDMFQENLIMLPDKAGGKYVLEGDEWLINITGYVDNVIALQGLTLITWNDMGEGGFHNYPRGIMKMVGPGAVVGISDWMMY
;
A
#
# COMPACT_ATOMS: atom_id res chain seq x y z
N MET A 1 67.76 22.05 -34.84
CA MET A 1 66.50 22.57 -34.27
C MET A 1 65.38 21.67 -34.74
N LYS A 2 64.81 20.85 -33.84
CA LYS A 2 63.75 19.88 -34.15
C LYS A 2 62.40 20.54 -33.86
N THR A 3 61.51 20.51 -34.85
CA THR A 3 60.15 21.00 -34.83
C THR A 3 59.32 20.24 -33.79
N VAL A 4 58.78 20.95 -32.79
CA VAL A 4 57.86 20.38 -31.79
C VAL A 4 56.45 20.55 -32.33
N LEU A 5 55.85 19.45 -32.78
CA LEU A 5 54.45 19.35 -33.17
C LEU A 5 53.59 19.37 -31.91
N ARG A 6 52.82 20.44 -31.68
CA ARG A 6 51.84 20.53 -30.60
C ARG A 6 50.56 19.83 -31.04
N PHE A 7 50.28 18.65 -30.49
CA PHE A 7 48.96 18.03 -30.58
C PHE A 7 48.01 18.78 -29.62
N ALA A 8 46.99 19.43 -30.17
CA ALA A 8 45.84 19.89 -29.41
C ALA A 8 44.95 18.66 -29.14
N LEU A 9 44.94 18.18 -27.89
CA LEU A 9 43.98 17.20 -27.42
C LEU A 9 42.64 17.93 -27.24
N VAL A 10 41.74 17.79 -28.20
CA VAL A 10 40.35 18.21 -28.03
C VAL A 10 39.68 17.14 -27.17
N SER A 11 39.57 17.40 -25.87
CA SER A 11 38.76 16.60 -24.96
C SER A 11 37.29 16.78 -25.34
N LEU A 12 36.76 15.86 -26.15
CA LEU A 12 35.33 15.72 -26.38
C LEU A 12 34.71 15.25 -25.07
N LEU A 13 34.13 16.18 -24.31
CA LEU A 13 33.29 15.87 -23.17
C LEU A 13 32.01 15.23 -23.72
N VAL A 14 32.03 13.91 -23.89
CA VAL A 14 30.80 13.14 -24.06
C VAL A 14 30.14 13.15 -22.68
N VAL A 15 29.22 14.09 -22.47
CA VAL A 15 28.22 13.95 -21.42
C VAL A 15 27.43 12.71 -21.82
N ALA A 16 27.77 11.58 -21.22
CA ALA A 16 26.91 10.41 -21.22
C ALA A 16 25.66 10.83 -20.44
N VAL A 17 24.71 11.44 -21.15
CA VAL A 17 23.33 11.49 -20.70
C VAL A 17 22.91 10.03 -20.70
N GLY A 18 22.97 9.39 -19.52
CA GLY A 18 22.33 8.09 -19.34
C GLY A 18 20.88 8.18 -19.83
N PRO A 19 20.24 7.06 -20.21
CA PRO A 19 18.84 7.11 -20.58
C PRO A 19 18.08 7.79 -19.44
N VAL A 20 17.60 9.01 -19.68
CA VAL A 20 16.56 9.63 -18.88
C VAL A 20 15.36 8.72 -19.15
N PHE A 21 15.12 7.77 -18.25
CA PHE A 21 13.93 6.92 -18.37
C PHE A 21 12.75 7.88 -18.28
N ALA A 22 12.12 8.16 -19.41
CA ALA A 22 11.02 9.09 -19.45
C ALA A 22 9.93 8.57 -18.52
N GLN A 23 9.47 9.42 -17.61
CA GLN A 23 8.20 9.21 -16.93
C GLN A 23 7.13 9.13 -18.03
N LEU A 24 6.62 7.92 -18.29
CA LEU A 24 5.71 7.69 -19.41
C LEU A 24 4.25 8.03 -19.07
N ALA A 25 3.92 8.21 -17.78
CA ALA A 25 2.62 8.64 -17.29
C ALA A 25 2.78 9.68 -16.15
N PRO A 26 1.92 10.71 -16.08
CA PRO A 26 1.97 11.71 -15.01
C PRO A 26 1.80 11.09 -13.62
N VAL A 27 2.40 11.71 -12.61
CA VAL A 27 2.18 11.36 -11.19
C VAL A 27 0.70 11.52 -10.90
N LYS A 28 0.05 10.48 -10.38
CA LYS A 28 -1.36 10.58 -9.99
C LYS A 28 -1.46 11.39 -8.71
N GLN A 29 -2.38 12.34 -8.70
CA GLN A 29 -2.73 13.12 -7.51
C GLN A 29 -4.07 12.64 -6.98
N TYR A 30 -4.19 12.57 -5.66
CA TYR A 30 -5.39 12.15 -4.95
C TYR A 30 -5.68 13.14 -3.81
N GLU A 31 -6.94 13.53 -3.63
CA GLU A 31 -7.36 14.30 -2.47
C GLU A 31 -7.92 13.37 -1.40
N CYS A 32 -7.29 13.38 -0.23
CA CYS A 32 -7.79 12.71 0.95
C CYS A 32 -8.55 13.75 1.78
N HIS A 33 -9.88 13.63 1.83
CA HIS A 33 -10.71 14.61 2.53
C HIS A 33 -10.82 14.30 4.02
N LYS A 34 -10.87 15.36 4.82
CA LYS A 34 -11.12 15.24 6.24
C LYS A 34 -12.55 14.77 6.48
N VAL A 35 -12.73 13.82 7.39
CA VAL A 35 -14.05 13.35 7.85
C VAL A 35 -14.87 14.55 8.34
N ALA A 36 -16.03 14.76 7.72
CA ALA A 36 -16.93 15.89 8.05
C ALA A 36 -17.86 15.60 9.26
N GLY A 37 -17.95 14.34 9.69
CA GLY A 37 -18.86 13.87 10.72
C GLY A 37 -18.22 12.84 11.66
N ALA A 38 -18.95 11.76 11.95
CA ALA A 38 -18.39 10.63 12.69
C ALA A 38 -17.38 9.87 11.81
N PRO A 39 -16.26 9.39 12.38
CA PRO A 39 -15.35 8.49 11.67
C PRO A 39 -16.04 7.24 11.13
N PRO A 40 -15.53 6.65 10.03
CA PRO A 40 -16.00 5.36 9.55
C PRO A 40 -15.86 4.27 10.61
N VAL A 41 -16.83 3.35 10.64
CA VAL A 41 -16.75 2.14 11.47
C VAL A 41 -15.95 1.09 10.70
N ILE A 42 -14.88 0.58 11.32
CA ILE A 42 -14.02 -0.44 10.69
C ILE A 42 -14.59 -1.84 10.98
N ASP A 43 -15.50 -2.31 10.13
CA ASP A 43 -16.13 -3.63 10.27
C ASP A 43 -16.15 -4.47 8.97
N GLY A 44 -15.66 -3.91 7.88
CA GLY A 44 -15.59 -4.48 6.54
C GLY A 44 -16.93 -4.41 5.78
N ASN A 45 -17.93 -3.70 6.30
CA ASN A 45 -19.25 -3.48 5.70
C ASN A 45 -19.54 -1.98 5.53
N TYR A 46 -18.64 -1.27 4.85
CA TYR A 46 -18.78 0.16 4.60
C TYR A 46 -20.16 0.60 4.09
N THR A 47 -20.54 1.82 4.46
CA THR A 47 -21.63 2.54 3.81
C THR A 47 -21.12 3.80 3.11
N GLU A 48 -21.84 4.24 2.07
CA GLU A 48 -21.52 5.51 1.38
C GLU A 48 -21.72 6.74 2.28
N ALA A 49 -22.52 6.62 3.34
CA ALA A 49 -22.73 7.69 4.31
C ALA A 49 -21.52 7.87 5.24
N GLU A 50 -20.93 6.77 5.74
CA GLU A 50 -19.73 6.80 6.58
C GLU A 50 -18.52 7.30 5.82
N TRP A 51 -18.42 6.94 4.54
CA TRP A 51 -17.31 7.31 3.67
C TRP A 51 -17.58 8.55 2.81
N ALA A 52 -18.63 9.30 3.14
CA ALA A 52 -18.99 10.51 2.42
C ALA A 52 -17.83 11.52 2.40
N GLY A 53 -17.55 12.10 1.22
CA GLY A 53 -16.44 13.03 1.01
C GLY A 53 -15.18 12.38 0.46
N SER A 54 -15.06 11.05 0.49
CA SER A 54 -14.03 10.32 -0.26
C SER A 54 -14.50 9.97 -1.67
N GLN A 55 -13.56 9.76 -2.58
CA GLN A 55 -13.83 9.32 -3.95
C GLN A 55 -13.17 7.98 -4.23
N TRP A 56 -13.94 7.11 -4.89
CA TRP A 56 -13.43 5.87 -5.45
C TRP A 56 -12.49 6.16 -6.62
N THR A 57 -11.33 5.51 -6.63
CA THR A 57 -10.42 5.46 -7.79
C THR A 57 -10.06 4.02 -8.10
N GLY A 58 -9.92 3.67 -9.39
CA GLY A 58 -9.83 2.27 -9.82
C GLY A 58 -8.99 1.99 -11.08
N ASP A 59 -8.24 2.97 -11.58
CA ASP A 59 -7.40 2.78 -12.77
C ASP A 59 -6.08 2.07 -12.42
N PHE A 60 -6.14 0.76 -12.17
CA PHE A 60 -4.95 -0.06 -11.92
C PHE A 60 -4.23 -0.42 -13.22
N TYR A 61 -2.90 -0.41 -13.19
CA TYR A 61 -2.00 -0.73 -14.29
C TYR A 61 -1.28 -2.04 -14.04
N GLY A 62 -1.04 -2.82 -15.09
CA GLY A 62 -0.14 -3.95 -15.00
C GLY A 62 1.28 -3.46 -14.77
N LEU A 63 1.94 -3.96 -13.72
CA LEU A 63 3.31 -3.54 -13.40
C LEU A 63 4.25 -3.86 -14.56
N ARG A 64 5.23 -2.99 -14.84
CA ARG A 64 6.24 -3.24 -15.89
C ARG A 64 7.36 -4.16 -15.41
N HIS A 65 6.99 -5.20 -14.67
CA HIS A 65 7.88 -6.20 -14.11
C HIS A 65 8.00 -7.40 -15.05
N SER A 66 9.15 -8.08 -15.03
CA SER A 66 9.39 -9.26 -15.88
C SER A 66 8.43 -10.41 -15.59
N ALA A 67 7.95 -10.51 -14.35
CA ALA A 67 6.92 -11.47 -13.94
C ALA A 67 5.55 -11.20 -14.57
N ASN A 68 5.26 -9.97 -15.00
CA ASN A 68 4.01 -9.62 -15.64
C ASN A 68 4.05 -9.91 -17.15
N ASN A 69 2.93 -10.23 -17.78
CA ASN A 69 2.90 -10.43 -19.23
C ASN A 69 3.09 -9.09 -19.95
N ALA A 70 3.91 -9.12 -21.00
CA ALA A 70 4.12 -7.99 -21.91
C ALA A 70 2.82 -7.34 -22.42
N SER A 71 1.71 -8.08 -22.55
CA SER A 71 0.43 -7.50 -23.00
C SER A 71 -0.19 -6.53 -22.00
N TYR A 72 0.10 -6.63 -20.70
CA TYR A 72 -0.46 -5.81 -19.63
C TYR A 72 0.53 -4.82 -19.00
N ARG A 73 1.84 -4.97 -19.25
CA ARG A 73 2.87 -4.05 -18.72
C ARG A 73 2.58 -2.60 -19.12
N GLY A 74 2.40 -1.74 -18.11
CA GLY A 74 2.16 -0.30 -18.28
C GLY A 74 0.78 0.02 -18.88
N LYS A 75 -0.16 -0.92 -18.86
CA LYS A 75 -1.53 -0.70 -19.36
C LYS A 75 -2.53 -0.79 -18.23
N VAL A 76 -3.56 0.04 -18.31
CA VAL A 76 -4.75 -0.10 -17.45
C VAL A 76 -5.32 -1.50 -17.63
N VAL A 77 -5.56 -2.16 -16.52
CA VAL A 77 -6.17 -3.48 -16.45
C VAL A 77 -7.64 -3.31 -16.11
N ASP A 78 -8.49 -3.96 -16.91
CA ASP A 78 -9.94 -3.98 -16.70
C ASP A 78 -10.30 -4.99 -15.60
N GLU A 79 -9.96 -4.65 -14.35
CA GLU A 79 -10.39 -5.37 -13.15
C GLU A 79 -11.26 -4.47 -12.28
N GLN A 80 -12.21 -5.06 -11.54
CA GLN A 80 -13.10 -4.31 -10.66
C GLN A 80 -12.44 -4.03 -9.32
N TRP A 81 -11.35 -3.26 -9.35
CA TRP A 81 -10.58 -2.88 -8.19
C TRP A 81 -10.71 -1.39 -7.98
N ARG A 82 -10.96 -1.00 -6.73
CA ARG A 82 -11.12 0.39 -6.37
C ARG A 82 -10.71 0.61 -4.93
N TRP A 83 -10.21 1.80 -4.65
CA TRP A 83 -9.87 2.22 -3.31
C TRP A 83 -10.29 3.67 -3.08
N ARG A 84 -10.34 4.05 -1.81
CA ARG A 84 -10.57 5.42 -1.36
C ARG A 84 -9.98 5.60 0.03
N ALA A 85 -9.80 6.86 0.43
CA ALA A 85 -9.31 7.19 1.75
C ALA A 85 -9.99 8.43 2.33
N LEU A 86 -9.93 8.53 3.66
CA LEU A 86 -10.33 9.68 4.46
C LEU A 86 -9.28 9.93 5.54
N TRP A 87 -9.34 11.08 6.18
CA TRP A 87 -8.52 11.34 7.37
C TRP A 87 -9.28 12.13 8.43
N ASP A 88 -8.85 12.07 9.68
CA ASP A 88 -9.29 12.97 10.74
C ASP A 88 -8.09 13.45 11.58
N ASP A 89 -8.31 14.01 12.77
CA ASP A 89 -7.18 14.49 13.59
C ASP A 89 -6.30 13.37 14.17
N ASP A 90 -6.76 12.11 14.11
CA ASP A 90 -6.17 10.98 14.81
C ASP A 90 -5.78 9.80 13.90
N CYS A 91 -6.47 9.63 12.77
CA CYS A 91 -6.35 8.46 11.91
C CYS A 91 -6.38 8.83 10.42
N PHE A 92 -5.59 8.07 9.65
CA PHE A 92 -5.80 7.87 8.22
C PHE A 92 -6.68 6.63 8.00
N TYR A 93 -7.76 6.77 7.25
CA TYR A 93 -8.70 5.71 6.93
C TYR A 93 -8.49 5.26 5.48
N PHE A 94 -8.40 3.95 5.29
CA PHE A 94 -8.19 3.35 3.99
C PHE A 94 -9.24 2.28 3.73
N LEU A 95 -9.74 2.24 2.49
CA LEU A 95 -10.67 1.22 2.05
C LEU A 95 -10.33 0.77 0.65
N ILE A 96 -10.26 -0.54 0.46
CA ILE A 96 -10.10 -1.18 -0.85
C ILE A 96 -11.17 -2.25 -1.04
N GLU A 97 -11.69 -2.33 -2.25
CA GLU A 97 -12.58 -3.37 -2.72
C GLU A 97 -12.03 -3.92 -4.03
N ALA A 98 -11.98 -5.25 -4.14
CA ALA A 98 -11.44 -5.92 -5.31
C ALA A 98 -12.33 -7.08 -5.75
N GLY A 99 -12.77 -7.08 -7.00
CA GLY A 99 -13.42 -8.23 -7.61
C GLY A 99 -12.44 -9.38 -7.79
N LEU A 100 -12.63 -10.46 -7.05
CA LEU A 100 -11.80 -11.67 -7.15
C LEU A 100 -12.59 -12.79 -7.84
N ARG A 101 -12.06 -13.32 -8.95
CA ARG A 101 -12.69 -14.45 -9.66
C ARG A 101 -12.45 -15.79 -8.98
N TYR A 102 -11.44 -15.86 -8.14
CA TYR A 102 -11.15 -17.00 -7.30
C TYR A 102 -10.67 -16.51 -5.94
N LEU A 103 -11.24 -17.07 -4.88
CA LEU A 103 -10.86 -16.79 -3.50
C LEU A 103 -10.22 -18.04 -2.89
N ASN A 104 -8.96 -17.94 -2.51
CA ASN A 104 -8.19 -19.10 -2.09
C ASN A 104 -8.60 -19.58 -0.70
N PRO A 105 -8.72 -20.90 -0.47
CA PRO A 105 -8.81 -21.45 0.87
C PRO A 105 -7.53 -21.19 1.67
N ASN A 106 -7.67 -20.87 2.96
CA ASN A 106 -6.56 -20.70 3.87
C ASN A 106 -5.83 -22.05 4.09
N GLY A 107 -4.58 -22.17 3.65
CA GLY A 107 -3.80 -23.41 3.80
C GLY A 107 -3.72 -24.30 2.55
N VAL A 108 -4.18 -23.84 1.38
CA VAL A 108 -4.13 -24.62 0.12
C VAL A 108 -3.35 -23.88 -0.99
N LEU A 109 -2.39 -24.57 -1.62
CA LEU A 109 -1.59 -24.08 -2.76
C LEU A 109 -2.27 -24.25 -4.12
N TYR A 110 -1.74 -23.56 -5.14
CA TYR A 110 -2.03 -23.79 -6.57
C TYR A 110 -2.05 -25.29 -6.94
N SER A 111 -1.05 -26.04 -6.49
CA SER A 111 -0.84 -27.45 -6.83
C SER A 111 -1.86 -28.40 -6.20
N GLY A 112 -2.71 -27.91 -5.30
CA GLY A 112 -3.55 -28.74 -4.43
C GLY A 112 -2.80 -29.27 -3.21
N ASP A 113 -1.54 -28.88 -3.02
CA ASP A 113 -0.77 -29.20 -1.83
C ASP A 113 -1.21 -28.32 -0.65
N LEU A 114 -1.17 -28.87 0.55
CA LEU A 114 -1.47 -28.14 1.78
C LEU A 114 -0.23 -27.37 2.25
N VAL A 115 -0.42 -26.12 2.67
CA VAL A 115 0.55 -25.33 3.44
C VAL A 115 0.03 -25.03 4.82
N ASN A 116 0.93 -24.61 5.70
CA ASN A 116 0.55 -24.10 7.00
C ASN A 116 -0.42 -22.91 6.82
N PRO A 117 -1.63 -22.99 7.40
CA PRO A 117 -2.58 -21.88 7.36
C PRO A 117 -1.99 -20.63 7.99
N LEU A 118 -2.45 -19.48 7.50
CA LEU A 118 -2.20 -18.20 8.15
C LEU A 118 -2.93 -18.20 9.49
N THR A 119 -2.15 -18.15 10.56
CA THR A 119 -2.61 -18.26 11.96
C THR A 119 -2.06 -17.16 12.86
N ALA A 120 -1.21 -16.30 12.30
CA ALA A 120 -0.60 -15.14 12.95
C ALA A 120 -0.08 -14.17 11.89
N ASP A 121 0.15 -12.92 12.31
CA ASP A 121 0.77 -11.89 11.46
C ASP A 121 2.21 -12.25 11.10
N ASP A 122 2.71 -11.62 10.04
CA ASP A 122 4.11 -11.73 9.58
C ASP A 122 4.60 -13.16 9.28
N THR A 123 3.69 -14.11 9.10
CA THR A 123 4.01 -15.46 8.65
C THR A 123 4.21 -15.54 7.12
N GLY A 124 4.68 -14.44 6.52
CA GLY A 124 4.66 -14.07 5.09
C GLY A 124 5.14 -15.12 4.07
N PHE A 125 5.86 -16.16 4.48
CA PHE A 125 6.16 -17.30 3.61
C PHE A 125 4.92 -18.15 3.24
N ALA A 126 3.88 -18.18 4.07
CA ALA A 126 2.64 -18.92 3.77
C ALA A 126 1.73 -18.17 2.78
N GLY A 127 1.69 -16.83 2.85
CA GLY A 127 0.91 -15.98 1.96
C GLY A 127 1.51 -15.88 0.55
N TRP A 128 2.83 -15.68 0.45
CA TRP A 128 3.54 -15.58 -0.84
C TRP A 128 3.78 -16.94 -1.51
N GLY A 129 3.91 -18.01 -0.71
CA GLY A 129 4.12 -19.38 -1.21
C GLY A 129 2.90 -20.00 -1.89
N THR A 130 1.74 -19.35 -1.81
CA THR A 130 0.45 -19.85 -2.28
C THR A 130 0.28 -19.89 -3.81
N GLY A 131 1.01 -19.03 -4.54
CA GLY A 131 1.07 -19.02 -6.01
C GLY A 131 -0.25 -18.68 -6.73
N ARG A 132 -1.33 -18.41 -5.98
CA ARG A 132 -2.66 -17.98 -6.48
C ARG A 132 -3.27 -16.85 -5.65
N ASN A 133 -2.60 -16.34 -4.62
CA ASN A 133 -3.24 -15.40 -3.71
C ASN A 133 -3.34 -14.03 -4.35
N VAL A 134 -4.48 -13.38 -4.14
CA VAL A 134 -4.52 -11.93 -4.20
C VAL A 134 -4.05 -11.42 -2.85
N ASP A 135 -3.14 -10.46 -2.87
CA ASP A 135 -2.85 -9.59 -1.74
C ASP A 135 -3.31 -8.16 -2.03
N PHE A 136 -3.66 -7.47 -0.96
CA PHE A 136 -3.81 -6.03 -0.95
C PHE A 136 -2.58 -5.46 -0.27
N GLU A 137 -1.77 -4.75 -1.03
CA GLU A 137 -0.59 -4.08 -0.53
C GLU A 137 -0.78 -2.57 -0.59
N VAL A 138 -0.49 -1.90 0.51
CA VAL A 138 -0.46 -0.44 0.59
C VAL A 138 0.90 0.02 1.11
N PHE A 139 1.49 0.96 0.39
CA PHE A 139 2.73 1.62 0.72
C PHE A 139 2.43 3.08 1.03
N ILE A 140 2.87 3.54 2.20
CA ILE A 140 2.61 4.90 2.69
C ILE A 140 3.94 5.51 3.13
N GLU A 141 4.21 6.69 2.61
CA GLU A 141 5.23 7.61 3.10
C GLU A 141 4.52 8.88 3.55
N PRO A 142 4.33 9.07 4.88
CA PRO A 142 3.75 10.30 5.40
C PRO A 142 4.70 11.49 5.21
N ASP A 143 4.19 12.72 5.37
CA ASP A 143 4.97 13.97 5.43
C ASP A 143 6.01 14.15 4.30
N TRP A 144 5.63 13.80 3.07
CA TRP A 144 6.50 13.92 1.91
C TRP A 144 6.62 15.37 1.43
N GLN A 145 7.85 15.80 1.14
CA GLN A 145 8.13 17.10 0.54
C GLN A 145 8.94 16.99 -0.75
N GLU A 146 8.71 17.93 -1.68
CA GLU A 146 9.50 18.00 -2.90
C GLU A 146 10.99 18.26 -2.57
N GLY A 147 11.85 17.28 -2.87
CA GLY A 147 13.29 17.37 -2.60
C GLY A 147 13.79 16.43 -1.50
N ASP A 148 12.89 15.74 -0.80
CA ASP A 148 13.19 14.70 0.19
C ASP A 148 13.86 13.44 -0.38
N GLY A 149 14.08 13.44 -1.70
CA GLY A 149 14.65 12.34 -2.47
C GLY A 149 13.59 11.31 -2.85
N PHE A 150 13.78 10.65 -3.99
CA PHE A 150 13.10 9.39 -4.33
C PHE A 150 11.73 9.42 -5.02
N ASN A 151 11.39 10.51 -5.71
CA ASN A 151 10.57 10.40 -6.94
C ASN A 151 11.45 10.22 -8.20
N ASP A 152 12.77 10.09 -8.04
CA ASP A 152 13.78 10.12 -9.11
C ASP A 152 14.54 8.79 -9.29
N MET A 153 13.82 7.69 -9.51
CA MET A 153 14.28 6.48 -10.23
C MET A 153 15.58 5.74 -9.78
N GLU A 154 16.31 6.15 -8.75
CA GLU A 154 17.61 5.55 -8.38
C GLU A 154 17.69 4.92 -6.96
N GLY A 155 16.60 4.87 -6.18
CA GLY A 155 16.59 4.19 -4.87
C GLY A 155 15.20 3.77 -4.39
N ASN A 156 15.13 2.71 -3.56
CA ASN A 156 13.87 2.33 -2.90
C ASN A 156 13.49 3.41 -1.88
N SER A 157 12.33 4.06 -2.05
CA SER A 157 11.82 5.00 -1.04
C SER A 157 11.46 4.26 0.25
N PRO A 158 11.84 4.77 1.44
CA PRO A 158 11.38 4.23 2.70
C PRO A 158 9.85 4.36 2.78
N ALA A 159 9.14 3.25 2.98
CA ALA A 159 7.68 3.24 3.11
C ALA A 159 7.20 2.27 4.19
N TYR A 160 6.09 2.61 4.85
CA TYR A 160 5.29 1.66 5.61
C TYR A 160 4.56 0.75 4.64
N GLN A 161 4.73 -0.56 4.80
CA GLN A 161 4.03 -1.58 4.02
C GLN A 161 3.03 -2.31 4.90
N LEU A 162 1.81 -2.47 4.40
CA LEU A 162 0.85 -3.46 4.89
C LEU A 162 0.42 -4.35 3.73
N CYS A 163 0.41 -5.65 3.96
CA CYS A 163 0.00 -6.69 3.01
C CYS A 163 -1.08 -7.58 3.65
N TYR A 164 -2.25 -7.64 3.03
CA TYR A 164 -3.36 -8.48 3.49
C TYR A 164 -3.77 -9.51 2.43
N PHE A 165 -4.01 -10.75 2.86
CA PHE A 165 -4.44 -11.85 1.98
C PHE A 165 -5.92 -12.21 2.24
N PRO A 166 -6.86 -11.88 1.34
CA PRO A 166 -8.22 -12.43 1.39
C PRO A 166 -8.21 -13.95 1.18
N LEU A 167 -8.57 -14.70 2.23
CA LEU A 167 -8.59 -16.17 2.22
C LEU A 167 -9.90 -16.68 2.82
N LYS A 168 -10.60 -17.58 2.13
CA LYS A 168 -11.79 -18.26 2.66
C LYS A 168 -11.41 -19.47 3.51
N GLU A 169 -12.40 -20.04 4.19
CA GLU A 169 -12.23 -21.28 4.94
C GLU A 169 -11.75 -22.43 4.04
N ASP A 170 -10.79 -23.21 4.52
CA ASP A 170 -10.49 -24.52 3.95
C ASP A 170 -11.43 -25.55 4.54
N ARG A 171 -12.26 -26.14 3.69
CA ARG A 171 -13.30 -27.10 4.10
C ARG A 171 -13.37 -28.30 3.17
N THR A 172 -13.58 -29.46 3.77
CA THR A 172 -13.95 -30.69 3.05
C THR A 172 -15.27 -31.20 3.61
N GLY A 173 -16.35 -31.07 2.85
CA GLY A 173 -17.71 -31.34 3.33
C GLY A 173 -18.11 -30.35 4.43
N ASP A 174 -18.50 -30.88 5.59
CA ASP A 174 -18.89 -30.09 6.76
C ASP A 174 -17.72 -29.77 7.70
N THR A 175 -16.53 -30.32 7.44
CA THR A 175 -15.33 -30.11 8.26
C THR A 175 -14.55 -28.90 7.77
N ILE A 176 -14.32 -27.93 8.66
CA ILE A 176 -13.40 -26.80 8.45
C ILE A 176 -12.01 -27.18 8.99
N TRP A 177 -11.02 -27.21 8.11
CA TRP A 177 -9.62 -27.52 8.43
C TRP A 177 -8.82 -26.26 8.79
N ALA A 178 -9.16 -25.12 8.16
CA ALA A 178 -8.62 -23.82 8.51
C ALA A 178 -9.71 -22.75 8.36
N GLN A 179 -9.75 -21.84 9.34
CA GLN A 179 -10.68 -20.72 9.32
C GLN A 179 -10.32 -19.71 8.24
N SER A 180 -11.30 -18.97 7.75
CA SER A 180 -11.08 -17.86 6.84
C SER A 180 -10.26 -16.74 7.48
N ASN A 181 -9.58 -15.95 6.66
CA ASN A 181 -8.86 -14.74 7.07
C ASN A 181 -9.73 -13.47 7.00
N PHE A 182 -11.04 -13.60 7.23
CA PHE A 182 -12.00 -12.50 7.28
C PHE A 182 -12.50 -12.28 8.71
N GLY A 183 -12.99 -11.08 8.99
CA GLY A 183 -13.51 -10.68 10.29
C GLY A 183 -13.09 -9.27 10.67
N ILE A 184 -13.33 -8.93 11.93
CA ILE A 184 -12.85 -7.69 12.56
C ILE A 184 -11.69 -8.07 13.46
N ARG A 185 -10.55 -7.39 13.29
CA ARG A 185 -9.33 -7.71 14.02
C ARG A 185 -9.53 -7.53 15.53
N GLY A 186 -9.35 -8.62 16.26
CA GLY A 186 -9.21 -8.62 17.72
C GLY A 186 -7.74 -8.77 18.16
N ALA A 187 -7.53 -9.10 19.44
CA ALA A 187 -6.17 -9.29 19.98
C ALA A 187 -5.37 -10.40 19.28
N GLU A 188 -6.00 -11.52 18.95
CA GLU A 188 -5.35 -12.72 18.40
C GLU A 188 -6.11 -13.33 17.19
N GLY A 189 -7.02 -12.56 16.58
CA GLY A 189 -7.93 -13.06 15.54
C GLY A 189 -7.60 -12.57 14.13
N PRO A 190 -8.19 -13.17 13.08
CA PRO A 190 -8.13 -12.61 11.74
C PRO A 190 -8.87 -11.26 11.69
N PRO A 191 -8.55 -10.40 10.71
CA PRO A 191 -7.65 -10.69 9.60
C PRO A 191 -6.18 -10.60 10.02
N PHE A 192 -5.39 -11.59 9.61
CA PHE A 192 -3.94 -11.62 9.73
C PHE A 192 -3.30 -10.95 8.51
N PHE A 193 -2.21 -10.24 8.74
CA PHE A 193 -1.55 -9.44 7.72
C PHE A 193 -0.03 -9.49 7.91
N ASN A 194 0.70 -9.00 6.92
CA ASN A 194 2.12 -8.76 7.05
C ASN A 194 2.38 -7.25 7.03
N THR A 195 3.30 -6.81 7.89
CA THR A 195 3.81 -5.45 7.87
C THR A 195 5.32 -5.44 7.68
N GLY A 196 5.82 -4.32 7.19
CA GLY A 196 7.25 -4.15 6.95
C GLY A 196 7.63 -2.72 6.64
N ASN A 197 8.94 -2.49 6.65
CA ASN A 197 9.55 -1.29 6.12
C ASN A 197 10.33 -1.69 4.87
N VAL A 198 10.13 -0.96 3.77
CA VAL A 198 10.75 -1.26 2.47
C VAL A 198 11.71 -0.14 2.09
N GLY A 199 12.98 -0.48 1.81
CA GLY A 199 14.06 0.50 1.57
C GLY A 199 15.45 -0.16 1.67
N GLY A 200 16.38 0.13 0.76
CA GLY A 200 17.65 -0.61 0.61
C GLY A 200 18.65 -0.42 1.77
N THR A 201 19.34 -1.50 2.17
CA THR A 201 20.51 -1.62 3.10
C THR A 201 20.59 -0.82 4.41
N TYR A 202 19.70 0.12 4.69
CA TYR A 202 19.78 1.02 5.83
C TYR A 202 18.75 0.63 6.91
N ARG A 203 19.36 0.12 7.98
CA ARG A 203 18.89 -0.15 9.34
C ARG A 203 17.80 0.80 9.84
N LEU A 204 16.53 0.54 9.52
CA LEU A 204 15.50 0.66 10.55
C LEU A 204 15.61 -0.61 11.40
N PRO A 205 15.92 -0.50 12.70
CA PRO A 205 16.03 -1.67 13.52
C PRO A 205 14.60 -2.18 13.78
N GLY A 206 14.23 -3.34 13.23
CA GLY A 206 12.86 -3.89 13.39
C GLY A 206 11.84 -3.45 12.33
N GLY A 207 10.88 -4.34 12.05
CA GLY A 207 9.74 -4.06 11.17
C GLY A 207 8.65 -3.29 11.91
N TRP A 208 7.90 -2.46 11.21
CA TRP A 208 6.66 -1.87 11.73
C TRP A 208 5.68 -3.00 12.08
N ASN A 209 5.14 -3.02 13.30
CA ASN A 209 4.16 -4.00 13.75
C ASN A 209 3.09 -3.27 14.58
N PRO A 210 1.94 -2.92 13.98
CA PRO A 210 0.94 -2.10 14.63
C PRO A 210 0.18 -2.83 15.74
N ILE A 211 -0.07 -2.14 16.84
CA ILE A 211 -0.81 -2.64 17.99
C ILE A 211 -2.30 -2.61 17.69
N CYS A 212 -2.89 -3.79 17.45
CA CYS A 212 -4.32 -3.95 17.21
C CYS A 212 -5.15 -4.12 18.49
N ASP A 213 -4.56 -4.69 19.55
CA ASP A 213 -5.26 -4.91 20.81
C ASP A 213 -5.49 -3.59 21.55
N ALA A 214 -6.74 -3.31 21.91
CA ALA A 214 -7.12 -2.05 22.55
C ALA A 214 -6.48 -1.86 23.94
N ALA A 215 -6.28 -2.94 24.71
CA ALA A 215 -5.67 -2.85 26.04
C ALA A 215 -4.17 -2.59 25.94
N GLN A 216 -3.48 -3.27 25.01
CA GLN A 216 -2.06 -3.01 24.70
C GLN A 216 -1.85 -1.59 24.16
N ALA A 217 -2.71 -1.14 23.24
CA ALA A 217 -2.65 0.21 22.69
C ALA A 217 -2.82 1.27 23.80
N ALA A 218 -3.82 1.08 24.67
CA ALA A 218 -4.04 1.95 25.82
C ALA A 218 -2.84 1.95 26.78
N ALA A 219 -2.23 0.78 27.04
CA ALA A 219 -1.04 0.67 27.89
C ALA A 219 0.19 1.37 27.28
N ALA A 220 0.29 1.38 25.95
CA ALA A 220 1.31 2.10 25.20
C ALA A 220 1.00 3.59 24.98
N GLY A 221 -0.18 4.07 25.39
CA GLY A 221 -0.59 5.46 25.21
C GLY A 221 -0.90 5.84 23.76
N VAL A 222 -1.23 4.86 22.92
CA VAL A 222 -1.57 5.04 21.49
C VAL A 222 -3.00 4.57 21.21
N LYS A 223 -3.57 4.98 20.08
CA LYS A 223 -4.84 4.42 19.60
C LYS A 223 -4.62 3.05 18.96
N PRO A 224 -5.55 2.09 19.06
CA PRO A 224 -5.42 0.79 18.42
C PRO A 224 -5.53 0.91 16.90
N PHE A 225 -4.73 0.12 16.21
CA PHE A 225 -4.83 -0.07 14.77
C PHE A 225 -6.06 -0.95 14.50
N LEU A 226 -6.98 -0.45 13.69
CA LEU A 226 -8.21 -1.17 13.37
C LEU A 226 -8.14 -1.70 11.96
N LEU A 227 -8.49 -2.97 11.80
CA LEU A 227 -8.54 -3.62 10.51
C LEU A 227 -9.72 -4.57 10.48
N ALA A 228 -10.51 -4.52 9.42
CA ALA A 228 -11.60 -5.43 9.19
C ALA A 228 -11.66 -5.82 7.71
N ALA A 229 -11.99 -7.09 7.46
CA ALA A 229 -12.14 -7.59 6.12
C ALA A 229 -13.38 -8.48 6.02
N GLN A 230 -14.16 -8.30 4.96
CA GLN A 230 -15.32 -9.14 4.66
C GLN A 230 -15.24 -9.64 3.22
N PRO A 231 -15.65 -10.89 2.94
CA PRO A 231 -15.49 -11.47 1.61
C PRO A 231 -16.46 -10.90 0.57
N HIS A 232 -17.66 -10.45 0.97
CA HIS A 232 -18.76 -10.06 0.09
C HIS A 232 -18.89 -10.99 -1.13
N PHE A 233 -19.33 -12.24 -0.88
CA PHE A 233 -19.48 -13.24 -1.93
C PHE A 233 -20.44 -12.77 -3.02
N ALA A 234 -20.01 -12.95 -4.26
CA ALA A 234 -20.82 -12.59 -5.40
C ALA A 234 -22.02 -13.55 -5.56
N PRO A 235 -23.12 -13.10 -6.19
CA PRO A 235 -24.23 -13.98 -6.53
C PRO A 235 -23.79 -15.14 -7.43
N ALA A 236 -24.48 -16.29 -7.31
CA ALA A 236 -24.23 -17.44 -8.17
C ALA A 236 -24.34 -17.07 -9.67
N GLY A 237 -23.36 -17.50 -10.46
CA GLY A 237 -23.27 -17.18 -11.90
C GLY A 237 -22.56 -15.86 -12.22
N SER A 238 -22.09 -15.12 -11.21
CA SER A 238 -21.16 -14.01 -11.38
C SER A 238 -19.82 -14.47 -12.00
N GLN A 239 -19.16 -13.58 -12.73
CA GLN A 239 -17.78 -13.79 -13.20
C GLN A 239 -16.74 -13.67 -12.07
N PHE A 240 -17.12 -13.03 -10.97
CA PHE A 240 -16.35 -12.93 -9.73
C PHE A 240 -16.90 -13.89 -8.70
N GLU A 241 -16.05 -14.49 -7.88
CA GLU A 241 -16.42 -15.27 -6.71
C GLU A 241 -16.79 -14.36 -5.53
N ALA A 242 -16.07 -13.25 -5.37
CA ALA A 242 -16.16 -12.39 -4.21
C ALA A 242 -15.72 -10.95 -4.54
N PHE A 243 -16.13 -10.01 -3.69
CA PHE A 243 -15.65 -8.62 -3.70
C PHE A 243 -15.09 -8.25 -2.33
N PRO A 244 -13.96 -8.85 -1.88
CA PRO A 244 -13.48 -8.60 -0.56
C PRO A 244 -13.26 -7.11 -0.33
N VAL A 245 -13.78 -6.64 0.80
CA VAL A 245 -13.59 -5.29 1.30
C VAL A 245 -12.59 -5.40 2.44
N LEU A 246 -11.56 -4.55 2.40
CA LEU A 246 -10.64 -4.31 3.51
C LEU A 246 -10.78 -2.85 3.94
N GLU A 247 -11.12 -2.65 5.21
CA GLU A 247 -11.18 -1.36 5.89
C GLU A 247 -10.08 -1.28 6.94
N ILE A 248 -9.38 -0.15 6.99
CA ILE A 248 -8.29 0.09 7.93
C ILE A 248 -8.43 1.50 8.51
N ALA A 249 -8.22 1.64 9.81
CA ALA A 249 -7.85 2.91 10.42
C ALA A 249 -6.41 2.82 10.91
N PHE A 250 -5.53 3.59 10.28
CA PHE A 250 -4.14 3.78 10.66
C PHE A 250 -4.05 4.95 11.64
N PRO A 251 -3.84 4.72 12.94
CA PRO A 251 -3.72 5.82 13.88
C PRO A 251 -2.35 6.46 13.75
N TYR A 252 -2.29 7.79 13.65
CA TYR A 252 -1.02 8.50 13.45
C TYR A 252 -0.02 8.27 14.58
N SER A 253 -0.52 8.03 15.79
CA SER A 253 0.29 7.65 16.95
C SER A 253 1.10 6.36 16.75
N GLN A 254 0.77 5.56 15.74
CA GLN A 254 1.49 4.33 15.38
C GLN A 254 2.44 4.48 14.18
N PHE A 255 2.49 5.66 13.54
CA PHE A 255 3.48 6.04 12.53
C PHE A 255 4.66 6.79 13.17
N GLY A 256 5.25 6.23 14.24
CA GLY A 256 6.29 6.94 15.00
C GLY A 256 7.19 6.07 15.85
N PHE A 257 8.02 6.73 16.65
CA PHE A 257 9.12 6.17 17.47
C PHE A 257 8.77 4.99 18.36
N ALA A 258 7.50 4.76 18.72
CA ALA A 258 7.11 3.65 19.59
C ALA A 258 7.39 2.26 18.99
N ALA A 259 7.57 2.16 17.67
CA ALA A 259 7.90 0.92 16.96
C ALA A 259 9.34 0.87 16.42
N LEU A 260 10.14 1.93 16.61
CA LEU A 260 11.58 1.92 16.36
C LEU A 260 12.26 1.60 17.70
N PRO A 261 13.19 0.63 17.79
CA PRO A 261 13.80 0.25 19.05
C PRO A 261 14.62 1.41 19.56
N ASP A 262 14.46 1.66 20.86
CA ASP A 262 15.09 2.69 21.69
C ASP A 262 16.22 3.45 20.98
N LEU A 263 15.85 4.52 20.29
CA LEU A 263 16.79 5.54 19.87
C LEU A 263 16.98 6.47 21.07
N ASP A 264 18.20 6.55 21.58
CA ASP A 264 18.53 7.36 22.77
C ASP A 264 18.42 8.88 22.46
N SER A 265 18.46 9.28 21.18
CA SER A 265 18.21 10.64 20.72
C SER A 265 17.85 10.73 19.24
N MET A 266 17.18 11.84 18.85
CA MET A 266 16.88 12.19 17.45
C MET A 266 18.12 12.27 16.56
N ASP A 267 19.28 12.62 17.13
CA ASP A 267 20.54 12.75 16.40
C ASP A 267 21.10 11.41 15.89
N GLN A 268 20.46 10.29 16.25
CA GLN A 268 20.80 8.95 15.78
C GLN A 268 20.05 8.52 14.52
N LEU A 269 19.02 9.28 14.11
CA LEU A 269 18.36 9.10 12.83
C LEU A 269 19.19 9.75 11.74
N ASP A 270 19.41 9.01 10.66
CA ASP A 270 19.90 9.64 9.43
C ASP A 270 18.81 10.56 8.90
N MET A 271 19.16 11.75 8.38
CA MET A 271 18.18 12.74 7.89
C MET A 271 17.23 12.15 6.82
N PHE A 272 17.64 11.05 6.17
CA PHE A 272 16.85 10.29 5.20
C PHE A 272 15.75 9.40 5.81
N GLN A 273 15.65 9.31 7.14
CA GLN A 273 14.64 8.54 7.87
C GLN A 273 13.57 9.42 8.55
N GLU A 274 13.73 10.75 8.47
CA GLU A 274 12.83 11.72 9.13
C GLU A 274 11.42 11.72 8.53
N ASN A 275 11.30 11.48 7.22
CA ASN A 275 10.03 11.61 6.50
C ASN A 275 9.04 10.47 6.81
N LEU A 276 9.50 9.32 7.28
CA LEU A 276 8.59 8.27 7.74
C LEU A 276 7.94 8.59 9.09
N ILE A 277 8.53 9.49 9.87
CA ILE A 277 8.18 9.62 11.28
C ILE A 277 7.19 10.76 11.45
N MET A 278 5.96 10.40 11.76
CA MET A 278 4.94 11.38 12.11
C MET A 278 5.15 11.88 13.54
N LEU A 279 5.44 13.18 13.65
CA LEU A 279 5.48 13.88 14.92
C LEU A 279 4.32 14.87 15.01
N PRO A 280 3.64 14.95 16.17
CA PRO A 280 2.64 15.97 16.35
C PRO A 280 3.31 17.35 16.29
N ASP A 281 2.67 18.28 15.59
CA ASP A 281 3.16 19.64 15.46
C ASP A 281 3.30 20.30 16.84
N LYS A 282 4.35 21.10 17.02
CA LYS A 282 4.62 21.75 18.32
C LYS A 282 3.57 22.81 18.68
N ALA A 283 2.82 23.29 17.70
CA ALA A 283 1.87 24.39 17.85
C ALA A 283 0.45 23.94 18.20
N GLY A 284 0.06 22.71 17.84
CA GLY A 284 -1.32 22.22 18.00
C GLY A 284 -1.47 20.77 18.46
N GLY A 285 -0.38 20.00 18.55
CA GLY A 285 -0.43 18.58 18.86
C GLY A 285 -1.03 17.73 17.74
N LYS A 286 -1.10 18.24 16.50
CA LYS A 286 -1.71 17.58 15.36
C LYS A 286 -0.67 16.81 14.55
N TYR A 287 -1.01 15.60 14.13
CA TYR A 287 -0.14 14.77 13.29
C TYR A 287 -0.23 15.13 11.80
N VAL A 288 -1.41 15.60 11.34
CA VAL A 288 -1.66 15.98 9.95
C VAL A 288 -2.33 17.35 9.90
N LEU A 289 -1.92 18.17 8.95
CA LEU A 289 -2.48 19.46 8.62
C LEU A 289 -3.10 19.44 7.22
N GLU A 290 -4.04 20.35 6.99
CA GLU A 290 -4.54 20.59 5.64
C GLU A 290 -3.42 21.12 4.75
N GLY A 291 -3.27 20.51 3.58
CA GLY A 291 -2.22 20.82 2.62
C GLY A 291 -1.03 19.86 2.66
N ASP A 292 -0.91 19.02 3.70
CA ASP A 292 0.14 18.00 3.77
C ASP A 292 0.04 17.02 2.60
N GLU A 293 1.18 16.58 2.11
CA GLU A 293 1.29 15.65 0.98
C GLU A 293 1.97 14.35 1.44
N TRP A 294 1.39 13.22 1.05
CA TRP A 294 1.88 11.89 1.36
C TRP A 294 2.16 11.15 0.06
N LEU A 295 3.20 10.31 0.02
CA LEU A 295 3.31 9.35 -1.08
C LEU A 295 2.50 8.10 -0.75
N ILE A 296 1.74 7.65 -1.75
CA ILE A 296 0.95 6.43 -1.66
C ILE A 296 1.12 5.57 -2.89
N ASN A 297 1.18 4.25 -2.67
CA ASN A 297 1.01 3.28 -3.74
C ASN A 297 0.19 2.09 -3.25
N ILE A 298 -0.69 1.60 -4.12
CA ILE A 298 -1.59 0.50 -3.82
C ILE A 298 -1.41 -0.53 -4.90
N THR A 299 -1.13 -1.75 -4.48
CA THR A 299 -0.80 -2.85 -5.37
C THR A 299 -1.58 -4.07 -5.00
N GLY A 300 -1.71 -4.97 -5.96
CA GLY A 300 -2.18 -6.30 -5.68
C GLY A 300 -1.65 -7.31 -6.67
N TYR A 301 -1.55 -8.54 -6.20
CA TYR A 301 -1.37 -9.70 -7.04
C TYR A 301 -2.72 -10.18 -7.59
N VAL A 302 -2.76 -10.57 -8.86
CA VAL A 302 -3.95 -11.19 -9.45
C VAL A 302 -3.59 -12.61 -9.89
N ASP A 303 -4.43 -13.59 -9.53
CA ASP A 303 -4.19 -15.03 -9.73
C ASP A 303 -3.96 -15.40 -11.21
N ASN A 304 -3.00 -16.30 -11.43
CA ASN A 304 -2.69 -17.06 -12.63
C ASN A 304 -3.83 -17.92 -13.21
N VAL A 305 -4.95 -18.18 -12.53
CA VAL A 305 -6.15 -18.82 -13.15
C VAL A 305 -7.00 -17.79 -13.91
N ILE A 306 -7.03 -16.54 -13.44
CA ILE A 306 -7.49 -15.38 -14.21
C ILE A 306 -6.45 -15.04 -15.30
N ALA A 307 -5.18 -15.31 -14.99
CA ALA A 307 -4.01 -15.08 -15.81
C ALA A 307 -3.37 -16.36 -16.37
N LEU A 308 -4.14 -17.37 -16.81
CA LEU A 308 -3.55 -18.53 -17.52
C LEU A 308 -2.89 -18.08 -18.86
N GLN A 309 -3.03 -16.80 -19.20
CA GLN A 309 -2.44 -16.05 -20.30
C GLN A 309 -1.78 -14.71 -19.87
N GLY A 310 -1.55 -14.46 -18.58
CA GLY A 310 -0.55 -13.50 -18.10
C GLY A 310 -1.00 -12.13 -17.56
N LEU A 311 -1.28 -12.04 -16.26
CA LEU A 311 -1.22 -10.82 -15.45
C LEU A 311 -0.89 -11.29 -14.03
N THR A 312 0.26 -10.91 -13.49
CA THR A 312 0.68 -11.35 -12.14
C THR A 312 0.66 -10.22 -11.12
N LEU A 313 0.83 -8.97 -11.55
CA LEU A 313 1.03 -7.82 -10.67
C LEU A 313 0.31 -6.59 -11.24
N ILE A 314 -0.50 -5.94 -10.42
CA ILE A 314 -1.13 -4.65 -10.70
C ILE A 314 -0.77 -3.59 -9.67
N THR A 315 -0.77 -2.34 -10.11
CA THR A 315 -0.42 -1.16 -9.32
C THR A 315 -1.35 -0.02 -9.69
N TRP A 316 -1.83 0.75 -8.73
CA TRP A 316 -2.78 1.83 -8.99
C TRP A 316 -2.17 2.95 -9.85
N ASN A 317 -0.86 3.16 -9.83
CA ASN A 317 -0.20 4.11 -10.74
C ASN A 317 0.80 3.41 -11.69
N ASP A 318 1.01 3.94 -12.90
CA ASP A 318 2.04 3.47 -13.82
C ASP A 318 3.42 3.92 -13.34
N MET A 319 4.18 2.97 -12.80
CA MET A 319 5.46 3.23 -12.16
C MET A 319 6.68 3.10 -13.08
N GLY A 320 6.47 3.17 -14.41
CA GLY A 320 7.56 2.97 -15.36
C GLY A 320 8.19 1.58 -15.17
N GLU A 321 9.49 1.43 -15.46
CA GLU A 321 10.19 0.12 -15.45
C GLU A 321 10.55 -0.42 -14.04
N GLY A 322 10.04 0.20 -12.96
CA GLY A 322 10.33 -0.19 -11.57
C GLY A 322 9.47 -1.35 -11.03
N GLY A 323 9.95 -1.98 -9.95
CA GLY A 323 9.18 -2.91 -9.12
C GLY A 323 8.20 -2.20 -8.18
N PHE A 324 7.28 -2.97 -7.57
CA PHE A 324 6.23 -2.46 -6.66
C PHE A 324 6.78 -1.64 -5.48
N HIS A 325 7.93 -2.07 -4.96
CA HIS A 325 8.63 -1.50 -3.81
C HIS A 325 9.56 -0.34 -4.18
N ASN A 326 9.76 -0.09 -5.47
CA ASN A 326 10.82 0.81 -5.87
C ASN A 326 10.41 2.27 -5.70
N TYR A 327 9.13 2.64 -5.88
CA TYR A 327 8.69 4.05 -5.85
C TYR A 327 7.20 4.19 -5.52
N PRO A 328 6.77 4.76 -4.38
CA PRO A 328 5.42 5.27 -4.31
C PRO A 328 5.29 6.48 -5.25
N ARG A 329 4.26 6.50 -6.10
CA ARG A 329 4.08 7.51 -7.16
C ARG A 329 2.74 8.21 -7.14
N GLY A 330 1.90 7.94 -6.15
CA GLY A 330 0.75 8.78 -5.86
C GLY A 330 1.16 9.91 -4.96
N ILE A 331 0.76 11.14 -5.27
CA ILE A 331 0.75 12.20 -4.27
C ILE A 331 -0.66 12.29 -3.73
N MET A 332 -0.83 12.03 -2.44
CA MET A 332 -2.08 12.18 -1.73
C MET A 332 -2.04 13.46 -0.90
N LYS A 333 -2.90 14.41 -1.21
CA LYS A 333 -3.00 15.70 -0.53
C LYS A 333 -4.12 15.69 0.51
N MET A 334 -3.82 16.15 1.72
CA MET A 334 -4.77 16.22 2.83
C MET A 334 -5.63 17.49 2.71
N VAL A 335 -6.94 17.31 2.56
CA VAL A 335 -7.89 18.41 2.30
C VAL A 335 -8.85 18.60 3.47
N GLY A 336 -9.07 19.85 3.87
CA GLY A 336 -9.88 20.21 5.04
C GLY A 336 -11.39 20.00 4.89
N PRO A 337 -12.15 20.10 6.00
CA PRO A 337 -13.60 19.91 6.04
C PRO A 337 -14.30 21.13 5.43
N GLY A 338 -14.50 21.12 4.11
CA GLY A 338 -15.14 22.24 3.41
C GLY A 338 -14.85 22.31 1.91
N ALA A 339 -13.82 21.60 1.43
CA ALA A 339 -13.61 21.39 0.01
C ALA A 339 -14.60 20.33 -0.50
N VAL A 340 -15.83 20.75 -0.79
CA VAL A 340 -16.75 19.92 -1.57
C VAL A 340 -16.35 20.07 -3.03
N VAL A 341 -15.52 19.17 -3.55
CA VAL A 341 -15.37 19.06 -5.00
C VAL A 341 -16.57 18.27 -5.50
N GLY A 342 -17.34 18.87 -6.42
CA GLY A 342 -18.35 18.14 -7.17
C GLY A 342 -17.69 16.93 -7.83
N ILE A 343 -18.41 15.81 -7.84
CA ILE A 343 -17.99 14.48 -8.31
C ILE A 343 -17.53 14.45 -9.80
N SER A 344 -17.36 15.60 -10.47
CA SER A 344 -17.13 15.70 -11.92
C SER A 344 -15.73 16.08 -12.38
N ASP A 345 -14.83 16.60 -11.54
CA ASP A 345 -13.63 17.31 -12.05
C ASP A 345 -12.32 16.51 -11.99
N TRP A 346 -12.39 15.19 -11.79
CA TRP A 346 -11.21 14.32 -11.70
C TRP A 346 -11.15 13.37 -12.90
N MET A 347 -10.84 13.92 -14.06
CA MET A 347 -10.38 13.18 -15.22
C MET A 347 -8.98 13.68 -15.57
N MET A 348 -8.10 12.71 -15.84
CA MET A 348 -6.68 12.88 -16.18
C MET A 348 -6.39 14.11 -17.05
N TYR A 349 -5.34 14.84 -16.70
CA TYR A 349 -4.56 15.62 -17.68
C TYR A 349 -3.27 14.89 -18.03
#